data_AF-A0A5S3VCI8-F1
#
_entry.id   AF-A0A5S3VCI8-F1
#
_cell.length_a   1.000
_cell.length_b   1.000
_cell.length_c   1.000
_cell.angle_alpha   90.00
_cell.angle_beta   90.00
_cell.angle_gamma   90.00
#
_symmetry.space_group_name_H-M   'P 1'
#
loop_
_entity.id
_entity.type
_entity.pdbx_description
1 polymer ?
#
loop_
_entity_poly.entity_id
_entity_poly.type
_entity_poly.pdbx_seq_one_letter_code
_entity_poly.pdbx_strand_id
1 'polypeptide(L)'
;MIIACKQCDRLVQVEQLSTQQKATCPNCGAHLITCRQNLSQWNMAFAITSLLFLFTSLYPSFISFSQHGLTQQISLWQACILLSEKYNAVLAGLFLFTILLMPVYVCLLTLISHSKLWPKLRLSIARKLTKSFSYITPLNLADIFLVAVLVSAFKLMSLADLTLGYGFWAYVLFVICFIELLTLVDESELWERQQCQFEPVEHLCGQSAMLNKLRRCHICNQLSHEDTCPRCEAKTYFRKPNSMERATIWMLTALILLIPANLLPIMDTINLGQHTPATIFSGIVIMWKSGSYPIASLIFLASICIPIVKAILLFYLIAQTSKCHSPKKASQLYRLLEIIGKWSMIDVFVVIVLVSLVQLGNVLTVEPMIGIVFFTTMVLCQMIAVHSFDPRILWDKYHAYE
;
A
#
# COMPACT_ATOMS: atom_id res chain seq x y z
N MET A 1 -24.55 -16.74 6.33
CA MET A 1 -23.41 -16.37 7.22
C MET A 1 -23.63 -14.97 7.77
N ILE A 2 -23.26 -14.70 9.02
CA ILE A 2 -23.37 -13.36 9.62
C ILE A 2 -21.98 -12.76 9.77
N ILE A 3 -21.83 -11.52 9.31
CA ILE A 3 -20.54 -10.81 9.25
C ILE A 3 -20.70 -9.46 9.96
N ALA A 4 -19.74 -9.10 10.81
CA ALA A 4 -19.64 -7.73 11.31
C ALA A 4 -18.89 -6.84 10.29
N CYS A 5 -19.51 -5.73 9.91
CA CYS A 5 -18.92 -4.78 8.99
C CYS A 5 -17.59 -4.21 9.53
N LYS A 6 -16.54 -4.20 8.71
CA LYS A 6 -15.22 -3.70 9.11
C LYS A 6 -15.20 -2.22 9.50
N GLN A 7 -16.18 -1.44 9.02
CA GLN A 7 -16.21 0.03 9.15
C GLN A 7 -17.24 0.56 10.15
N CYS A 8 -18.43 -0.03 10.21
CA CYS A 8 -19.51 0.44 11.11
C CYS A 8 -19.90 -0.57 12.19
N ASP A 9 -19.26 -1.74 12.25
CA ASP A 9 -19.49 -2.78 13.27
C ASP A 9 -20.90 -3.41 13.27
N ARG A 10 -21.77 -3.04 12.33
CA ARG A 10 -23.11 -3.63 12.18
C ARG A 10 -23.02 -5.09 11.73
N LEU A 11 -23.80 -5.96 12.38
CA LEU A 11 -23.97 -7.35 11.99
C LEU A 11 -24.93 -7.44 10.79
N VAL A 12 -24.47 -8.10 9.73
CA VAL A 12 -25.21 -8.26 8.49
C VAL A 12 -25.30 -9.75 8.16
N GLN A 13 -26.53 -10.23 7.98
CA GLN A 13 -26.78 -11.54 7.39
C GLN A 13 -26.51 -11.47 5.89
N VAL A 14 -25.61 -12.31 5.44
CA VAL A 14 -25.36 -12.54 4.02
C VAL A 14 -25.97 -13.89 3.69
N GLU A 15 -27.07 -13.85 2.95
CA GLU A 15 -27.67 -15.02 2.31
C GLU A 15 -26.72 -15.60 1.26
N GLN A 16 -26.99 -16.83 0.80
CA GLN A 16 -26.16 -17.48 -0.20
C GLN A 16 -26.11 -16.62 -1.47
N LEU A 17 -24.96 -16.01 -1.71
CA LEU A 17 -24.70 -15.20 -2.89
C LEU A 17 -24.65 -16.12 -4.11
N SER A 18 -25.42 -15.80 -5.15
CA SER A 18 -25.24 -16.44 -6.45
C SER A 18 -23.98 -15.91 -7.14
N THR A 19 -23.59 -16.58 -8.21
CA THR A 19 -22.31 -16.35 -8.90
C THR A 19 -22.16 -14.92 -9.38
N GLN A 20 -21.03 -14.26 -9.08
CA GLN A 20 -20.71 -12.86 -9.40
C GLN A 20 -21.48 -11.79 -8.58
N GLN A 21 -22.22 -12.16 -7.54
CA GLN A 21 -22.83 -11.19 -6.65
C GLN A 21 -21.83 -10.65 -5.59
N LYS A 22 -22.05 -9.40 -5.18
CA LYS A 22 -21.30 -8.72 -4.11
C LYS A 22 -22.26 -8.30 -3.00
N ALA A 23 -21.86 -8.53 -1.75
CA ALA A 23 -22.58 -8.04 -0.58
C ALA A 23 -21.98 -6.71 -0.11
N THR A 24 -22.85 -5.72 0.11
CA THR A 24 -22.49 -4.42 0.68
C THR A 24 -23.24 -4.16 1.97
N CYS A 25 -22.60 -3.52 2.94
CA CYS A 25 -23.24 -3.15 4.19
C CYS A 25 -24.35 -2.11 3.94
N PRO A 26 -25.60 -2.35 4.38
CA PRO A 26 -26.71 -1.43 4.16
C PRO A 26 -26.55 -0.09 4.89
N ASN A 27 -25.78 -0.07 5.99
CA ASN A 27 -25.60 1.13 6.80
C ASN A 27 -24.52 2.08 6.23
N CYS A 28 -23.28 1.59 6.11
CA CYS A 28 -22.14 2.42 5.68
C CYS A 28 -21.77 2.29 4.20
N GLY A 29 -22.34 1.32 3.47
CA GLY A 29 -22.03 1.04 2.07
C GLY A 29 -20.69 0.33 1.84
N ALA A 30 -20.01 -0.15 2.89
CA ALA A 30 -18.75 -0.86 2.76
C ALA A 30 -18.94 -2.23 2.07
N HIS A 31 -17.97 -2.64 1.28
CA HIS A 31 -17.92 -3.98 0.72
C HIS A 31 -17.72 -5.04 1.82
N LEU A 32 -18.46 -6.14 1.76
CA LEU A 32 -18.39 -7.24 2.73
C LEU A 32 -17.73 -8.48 2.14
N ILE A 33 -18.35 -9.07 1.10
CA ILE A 33 -17.90 -10.31 0.43
C ILE A 33 -18.21 -10.21 -1.06
N THR A 34 -17.38 -10.84 -1.90
CA THR A 34 -17.68 -11.10 -3.32
C THR A 34 -17.61 -12.60 -3.56
N CYS A 35 -18.58 -13.18 -4.28
CA CYS A 35 -18.48 -14.57 -4.74
C CYS A 35 -18.02 -14.62 -6.21
N ARG A 36 -16.92 -15.33 -6.50
CA ARG A 36 -16.40 -15.54 -7.87
C ARG A 36 -16.24 -17.03 -8.17
N GLN A 37 -16.58 -17.44 -9.40
CA GLN A 37 -16.36 -18.81 -9.88
C GLN A 37 -14.91 -19.04 -10.28
N ASN A 38 -14.45 -20.30 -10.21
CA ASN A 38 -13.11 -20.76 -10.62
C ASN A 38 -11.95 -19.98 -9.98
N LEU A 39 -12.18 -19.38 -8.81
CA LEU A 39 -11.23 -18.49 -8.14
C LEU A 39 -9.85 -19.15 -7.94
N SER A 40 -9.84 -20.42 -7.56
CA SER A 40 -8.60 -21.18 -7.37
C SER A 40 -7.78 -21.34 -8.66
N GLN A 41 -8.41 -21.53 -9.81
CA GLN A 41 -7.70 -21.69 -11.09
C GLN A 41 -7.12 -20.35 -11.54
N TRP A 42 -7.91 -19.28 -11.45
CA TRP A 42 -7.46 -17.93 -11.78
C TRP A 42 -6.32 -17.45 -10.87
N ASN A 43 -6.43 -17.68 -9.55
CA ASN A 43 -5.36 -17.34 -8.59
C ASN A 43 -4.04 -18.03 -8.96
N MET A 44 -4.08 -19.33 -9.29
CA MET A 44 -2.86 -20.05 -9.70
C MET A 44 -2.30 -19.54 -11.03
N ALA A 45 -3.16 -19.31 -12.04
CA ALA A 45 -2.73 -18.85 -13.35
C ALA A 45 -2.08 -17.46 -13.28
N PHE A 46 -2.72 -16.50 -12.58
CA PHE A 46 -2.16 -15.15 -12.40
C PHE A 46 -0.90 -15.16 -11.53
N ALA A 47 -0.82 -16.00 -10.50
CA ALA A 47 0.40 -16.10 -9.68
C ALA A 47 1.60 -16.65 -10.46
N ILE A 48 1.43 -17.70 -11.27
CA ILE A 48 2.49 -18.23 -12.14
C ILE A 48 2.92 -17.18 -13.17
N THR A 49 1.95 -16.57 -13.85
CA THR A 49 2.20 -15.58 -14.90
C THR A 49 2.90 -14.33 -14.33
N SER A 50 2.48 -13.86 -13.16
CA SER A 50 3.12 -12.75 -12.47
C SER A 50 4.58 -13.06 -12.10
N LEU A 51 4.86 -14.26 -11.58
CA LEU A 51 6.24 -14.68 -11.30
C LEU A 51 7.09 -14.72 -12.56
N LEU A 52 6.58 -15.32 -13.64
CA LEU A 52 7.30 -15.40 -14.91
C LEU A 52 7.66 -14.01 -15.45
N PHE A 53 6.70 -13.08 -15.48
CA PHE A 53 6.95 -11.71 -15.92
C PHE A 53 7.87 -10.93 -14.98
N LEU A 54 7.77 -11.14 -13.66
CA LEU A 54 8.66 -10.52 -12.69
C LEU A 54 10.10 -10.99 -12.89
N PHE A 55 10.34 -12.29 -13.02
CA PHE A 55 11.69 -12.81 -13.30
C PHE A 55 12.20 -12.36 -14.67
N THR A 56 11.34 -12.30 -15.69
CA THR A 56 11.69 -11.77 -17.01
C THR A 56 12.07 -10.29 -16.94
N SER A 57 11.44 -9.50 -16.06
CA SER A 57 11.77 -8.09 -15.86
C SER A 57 13.15 -7.84 -15.25
N LEU A 58 13.77 -8.86 -14.64
CA LEU A 58 15.13 -8.80 -14.11
C LEU A 58 16.20 -8.96 -15.21
N TYR A 59 15.81 -9.38 -16.41
CA TYR A 59 16.72 -9.52 -17.54
C TYR A 59 17.34 -8.15 -17.92
N PRO A 60 18.60 -8.09 -18.40
CA PRO A 60 19.25 -6.84 -18.80
C PRO A 60 18.40 -6.05 -19.81
N SER A 61 18.45 -4.71 -19.72
CA SER A 61 17.62 -3.70 -20.42
C SER A 61 16.25 -3.40 -19.79
N PHE A 62 16.22 -2.81 -18.59
CA PHE A 62 14.99 -2.19 -18.09
C PHE A 62 14.77 -0.83 -18.77
N ILE A 63 15.74 0.07 -18.64
CA ILE A 63 15.80 1.36 -19.35
C ILE A 63 17.19 1.52 -19.95
N SER A 64 17.24 2.01 -21.18
CA SER A 64 18.47 2.38 -21.87
C SER A 64 18.52 3.87 -22.18
N PHE A 65 19.69 4.44 -21.96
CA PHE A 65 20.01 5.83 -22.22
C PHE A 65 21.04 5.92 -23.33
N SER A 66 20.81 6.81 -24.30
CA SER A 66 21.79 7.17 -25.32
C SER A 66 22.15 8.64 -25.21
N GLN A 67 23.42 8.94 -24.94
CA GLN A 67 23.96 10.29 -25.01
C GLN A 67 25.33 10.25 -25.69
N HIS A 68 25.56 11.07 -26.71
CA HIS A 68 26.81 11.13 -27.47
C HIS A 68 27.29 9.76 -28.04
N GLY A 69 26.35 8.91 -28.47
CA GLY A 69 26.66 7.62 -29.12
C GLY A 69 27.02 6.46 -28.16
N LEU A 70 27.13 6.71 -26.86
CA LEU A 70 27.28 5.66 -25.84
C LEU A 70 25.91 5.25 -25.30
N THR A 71 25.58 3.96 -25.41
CA THR A 71 24.36 3.40 -24.84
C THR A 71 24.66 2.72 -23.50
N GLN A 72 24.07 3.22 -22.43
CA GLN A 72 24.09 2.53 -21.13
C GLN A 72 22.71 1.93 -20.83
N GLN A 73 22.69 0.70 -20.33
CA GLN A 73 21.49 0.01 -19.93
C GLN A 73 21.52 -0.24 -18.44
N ILE A 74 20.40 0.00 -17.77
CA ILE A 74 20.25 -0.25 -16.33
C ILE A 74 19.14 -1.28 -16.18
N SER A 75 19.44 -2.38 -15.49
CA SER A 75 18.45 -3.38 -15.06
C SER A 75 17.93 -3.08 -13.64
N LEU A 76 16.77 -3.64 -13.28
CA LEU A 76 16.24 -3.54 -11.91
C LEU A 76 17.22 -4.09 -10.86
N TRP A 77 17.93 -5.16 -11.20
CA TRP A 77 18.95 -5.75 -10.33
C TRP A 77 20.13 -4.81 -10.12
N GLN A 78 20.65 -4.22 -11.21
CA GLN A 78 21.74 -3.23 -11.13
C GLN A 78 21.31 -1.99 -10.36
N ALA A 79 20.09 -1.50 -10.55
CA ALA A 79 19.55 -0.37 -9.80
C ALA A 79 19.62 -0.62 -8.28
N CYS A 80 19.33 -1.85 -7.82
CA CYS A 80 19.43 -2.23 -6.42
C CYS A 80 20.88 -2.21 -5.90
N ILE A 81 21.81 -2.81 -6.65
CA ILE A 81 23.24 -2.84 -6.28
C ILE A 81 23.77 -1.41 -6.17
N LEU A 82 23.49 -0.60 -7.19
CA LEU A 82 23.90 0.79 -7.28
C LEU A 82 23.39 1.62 -6.09
N LEU A 83 22.14 1.40 -5.69
CA LEU A 83 21.53 2.08 -4.56
C LEU A 83 22.17 1.68 -3.22
N SER A 84 22.58 0.41 -3.09
CA SER A 84 23.20 -0.11 -1.87
C SER A 84 24.67 0.30 -1.71
N GLU A 85 25.45 0.24 -2.78
CA GLU A 85 26.90 0.47 -2.74
C GLU A 85 27.25 1.96 -2.72
N LYS A 86 26.55 2.77 -3.53
CA LYS A 86 26.90 4.18 -3.68
C LYS A 86 26.18 5.12 -2.72
N TYR A 87 25.01 4.71 -2.18
CA TYR A 87 24.14 5.63 -1.46
C TYR A 87 23.75 5.11 -0.08
N ASN A 88 22.61 4.43 0.04
CA ASN A 88 22.07 4.04 1.33
C ASN A 88 21.44 2.66 1.25
N ALA A 89 22.01 1.72 2.02
CA ALA A 89 21.52 0.36 2.14
C ALA A 89 20.05 0.27 2.59
N VAL A 90 19.56 1.24 3.37
CA VAL A 90 18.15 1.28 3.80
C VAL A 90 17.22 1.50 2.61
N LEU A 91 17.59 2.41 1.71
CA LEU A 91 16.79 2.74 0.53
C LEU A 91 16.79 1.58 -0.48
N ALA A 92 17.96 0.97 -0.69
CA ALA A 92 18.11 -0.24 -1.50
C ALA A 92 17.31 -1.41 -0.93
N GLY A 93 17.35 -1.61 0.39
CA GLY A 93 16.57 -2.61 1.09
C GLY A 93 15.06 -2.40 0.93
N LEU A 94 14.58 -1.17 1.06
CA LEU A 94 13.16 -0.83 0.84
C LEU A 94 12.75 -1.13 -0.61
N PHE A 95 13.57 -0.73 -1.58
CA PHE A 95 13.34 -1.00 -3.00
C PHE A 95 13.26 -2.51 -3.27
N LEU A 96 14.28 -3.27 -2.88
CA LEU A 96 14.35 -4.72 -3.06
C LEU A 96 13.18 -5.44 -2.39
N PHE A 97 12.89 -5.06 -1.14
CA PHE A 97 11.83 -5.67 -0.34
C PHE A 97 10.46 -5.47 -0.98
N THR A 98 10.12 -4.24 -1.36
CA THR A 98 8.78 -3.89 -1.84
C THR A 98 8.52 -4.28 -3.30
N ILE A 99 9.53 -4.18 -4.17
CA ILE A 99 9.38 -4.39 -5.62
C ILE A 99 9.66 -5.84 -6.03
N LEU A 100 10.56 -6.54 -5.34
CA LEU A 100 10.94 -7.91 -5.72
C LEU A 100 10.49 -8.94 -4.67
N LEU A 101 10.90 -8.81 -3.42
CA LEU A 101 10.68 -9.87 -2.42
C LEU A 101 9.20 -10.03 -2.04
N MET A 102 8.48 -8.94 -1.82
CA MET A 102 7.06 -8.98 -1.43
C MET A 102 6.16 -9.57 -2.52
N PRO A 103 6.23 -9.15 -3.81
CA PRO A 103 5.45 -9.80 -4.86
C PRO A 103 5.77 -11.28 -5.06
N VAL A 104 7.06 -11.66 -5.02
CA VAL A 104 7.46 -13.08 -5.08
C VAL A 104 6.83 -13.86 -3.93
N TYR A 105 6.92 -13.32 -2.71
CA TYR A 105 6.34 -13.96 -1.54
C TYR A 105 4.82 -14.13 -1.64
N VAL A 106 4.09 -13.09 -2.07
CA VAL A 106 2.63 -13.16 -2.30
C VAL A 106 2.29 -14.23 -3.34
N CYS A 107 2.97 -14.22 -4.49
CA CYS A 107 2.71 -15.21 -5.54
C CYS A 107 2.99 -16.63 -5.04
N LEU A 108 4.12 -16.87 -4.37
CA LEU A 108 4.44 -18.18 -3.80
C LEU A 108 3.42 -18.62 -2.75
N LEU A 109 2.99 -17.72 -1.86
CA LEU A 109 1.94 -18.01 -0.88
C LEU A 109 0.64 -18.43 -1.55
N THR A 110 0.21 -17.71 -2.59
CA THR A 110 -1.01 -18.03 -3.33
C THR A 110 -0.92 -19.38 -4.06
N LEU A 111 0.26 -19.73 -4.60
CA LEU A 111 0.49 -21.03 -5.21
C LEU A 111 0.42 -22.15 -4.18
N ILE A 112 1.06 -21.96 -3.02
CA ILE A 112 1.02 -22.94 -1.94
C ILE A 112 -0.41 -23.11 -1.42
N SER A 113 -1.16 -22.02 -1.23
CA SER A 113 -2.51 -22.04 -0.66
C SER A 113 -3.59 -22.67 -1.55
N HIS A 114 -3.41 -22.61 -2.87
CA HIS A 114 -4.31 -23.23 -3.84
C HIS A 114 -3.81 -24.58 -4.38
N SER A 115 -2.60 -25.00 -4.01
CA SER A 115 -2.08 -26.33 -4.35
C SER A 115 -2.67 -27.45 -3.49
N LYS A 116 -2.53 -28.70 -3.95
CA LYS A 116 -2.85 -29.92 -3.17
C LYS A 116 -2.00 -30.09 -1.90
N LEU A 117 -0.98 -29.24 -1.69
CA LEU A 117 -0.12 -29.27 -0.51
C LEU A 117 -0.76 -28.60 0.70
N TRP A 118 -1.69 -27.65 0.50
CA TRP A 118 -2.33 -26.91 1.57
C TRP A 118 -3.02 -27.79 2.63
N PRO A 119 -3.89 -28.76 2.27
CA PRO A 119 -4.52 -29.62 3.28
C PRO A 119 -3.52 -30.56 3.99
N LYS A 120 -2.32 -30.76 3.43
CA LYS A 120 -1.25 -31.56 4.06
C LYS A 120 -0.40 -30.75 5.02
N LEU A 121 -0.49 -29.42 5.00
CA LEU A 121 0.30 -28.55 5.85
C LEU A 121 -0.20 -28.61 7.30
N ARG A 122 0.73 -28.55 8.27
CA ARG A 122 0.35 -28.45 9.69
C ARG A 122 -0.47 -27.18 9.91
N LEU A 123 -1.57 -27.29 10.67
CA LEU A 123 -2.49 -26.19 10.95
C LEU A 123 -1.78 -24.91 11.44
N SER A 124 -0.80 -25.03 12.32
CA SER A 124 -0.03 -23.89 12.83
C SER A 124 0.76 -23.16 11.73
N ILE A 125 1.29 -23.90 10.75
CA ILE A 125 2.00 -23.32 9.60
C ILE A 125 1.01 -22.64 8.68
N ALA A 126 -0.08 -23.33 8.32
CA ALA A 126 -1.13 -22.76 7.48
C ALA A 126 -1.68 -21.46 8.10
N ARG A 127 -1.90 -21.43 9.41
CA ARG A 127 -2.30 -20.23 10.15
C ARG A 127 -1.26 -19.11 10.03
N LYS A 128 0.02 -19.40 10.26
CA LYS A 128 1.09 -18.39 10.11
C LYS A 128 1.16 -17.82 8.69
N LEU A 129 1.03 -18.67 7.67
CA LEU A 129 1.03 -18.26 6.27
C LEU A 129 -0.17 -17.35 5.96
N THR A 130 -1.37 -17.72 6.40
CA THR A 130 -2.56 -16.87 6.20
C THR A 130 -2.46 -15.54 6.96
N LYS A 131 -1.91 -15.53 8.19
CA LYS A 131 -1.63 -14.28 8.92
C LYS A 131 -0.66 -13.38 8.15
N SER A 132 0.41 -13.97 7.61
CA SER A 132 1.44 -13.24 6.86
C SER A 132 0.84 -12.54 5.63
N PHE A 133 -0.08 -13.22 4.94
CA PHE A 133 -0.80 -12.69 3.80
C PHE A 133 -1.53 -11.37 4.11
N SER A 134 -2.23 -11.30 5.24
CA SER A 134 -2.97 -10.11 5.68
C SER A 134 -2.07 -8.89 5.93
N TYR A 135 -0.84 -9.10 6.40
CA TYR A 135 0.12 -8.03 6.66
C TYR A 135 0.88 -7.56 5.42
N ILE A 136 1.12 -8.46 4.47
CA ILE A 136 2.00 -8.21 3.32
C ILE A 136 1.27 -7.57 2.14
N THR A 137 0.01 -7.95 1.92
CA THR A 137 -0.81 -7.36 0.85
C THR A 137 -0.79 -5.82 0.83
N PRO A 138 -0.96 -5.09 1.95
CA PRO A 138 -0.90 -3.63 1.94
C PRO A 138 0.51 -3.04 1.75
N LEU A 139 1.57 -3.84 1.87
CA LEU A 139 2.97 -3.41 1.70
C LEU A 139 3.45 -3.53 0.26
N ASN A 140 2.61 -4.01 -0.65
CA ASN A 140 3.00 -4.16 -2.04
C ASN A 140 2.89 -2.83 -2.78
N LEU A 141 4.02 -2.39 -3.37
CA LEU A 141 4.16 -1.08 -4.02
C LEU A 141 4.61 -1.22 -5.48
N ALA A 142 4.44 -2.40 -6.08
CA ALA A 142 4.86 -2.69 -7.45
C ALA A 142 4.15 -1.80 -8.50
N ASP A 143 2.84 -1.60 -8.33
CA ASP A 143 2.03 -0.70 -9.16
C ASP A 143 2.52 0.75 -9.05
N ILE A 144 2.78 1.19 -7.83
CA ILE A 144 3.29 2.53 -7.52
C ILE A 144 4.69 2.74 -8.12
N PHE A 145 5.56 1.73 -8.07
CA PHE A 145 6.87 1.79 -8.70
C PHE A 145 6.77 1.95 -10.22
N LEU A 146 5.86 1.24 -10.90
CA LEU A 146 5.66 1.44 -12.35
C LEU A 146 5.27 2.88 -12.68
N VAL A 147 4.36 3.47 -11.90
CA VAL A 147 3.97 4.88 -12.06
C VAL A 147 5.17 5.80 -11.82
N ALA A 148 5.97 5.54 -10.79
CA ALA A 148 7.17 6.31 -10.49
C ALA A 148 8.20 6.25 -11.63
N VAL A 149 8.40 5.07 -12.25
CA VAL A 149 9.25 4.91 -13.43
C VAL A 149 8.78 5.76 -14.60
N LEU A 150 7.47 5.74 -14.88
CA LEU A 150 6.89 6.55 -15.95
C LEU A 150 7.09 8.05 -15.69
N VAL A 151 6.77 8.53 -14.49
CA VAL A 151 6.95 9.94 -14.10
C VAL A 151 8.42 10.36 -14.20
N SER A 152 9.35 9.51 -13.73
CA SER A 152 10.79 9.76 -13.86
C SER A 152 11.24 9.77 -15.33
N ALA A 153 10.76 8.84 -16.16
CA ALA A 153 11.08 8.82 -17.59
C ALA A 153 10.62 10.10 -18.28
N PHE A 154 9.40 10.59 -18.00
CA PHE A 154 8.92 11.87 -18.53
C PHE A 154 9.81 13.05 -18.16
N LYS A 155 10.32 13.09 -16.93
CA LYS A 155 11.26 14.14 -16.50
C LYS A 155 12.58 14.08 -17.28
N LEU A 156 13.07 12.88 -17.57
CA LEU A 156 14.36 12.65 -18.23
C LEU A 156 14.33 12.79 -19.74
N MET A 157 13.18 12.60 -20.40
CA MET A 157 13.04 12.82 -21.85
C MET A 157 13.34 14.26 -22.27
N SER A 158 13.28 15.23 -21.33
CA SER A 158 13.72 16.60 -21.60
C SER A 158 15.24 16.77 -21.66
N LEU A 159 16.00 15.79 -21.15
CA LEU A 159 17.46 15.83 -20.98
C LEU A 159 18.20 14.82 -21.87
N ALA A 160 17.58 13.69 -22.20
CA ALA A 160 18.21 12.60 -22.97
C ALA A 160 17.18 11.73 -23.72
N ASP A 161 17.63 11.05 -24.78
CA ASP A 161 16.85 10.04 -25.48
C ASP A 161 16.75 8.77 -24.63
N LEU A 162 15.53 8.47 -24.18
CA LEU A 162 15.22 7.34 -23.33
C LEU A 162 14.51 6.26 -24.14
N THR A 163 15.08 5.06 -24.12
CA THR A 163 14.49 3.87 -24.77
C THR A 163 14.09 2.85 -23.70
N LEU A 164 12.85 2.38 -23.77
CA LEU A 164 12.30 1.39 -22.86
C LEU A 164 12.69 -0.01 -23.34
N GLY A 165 13.42 -0.76 -22.52
CA GLY A 165 13.85 -2.10 -22.86
C GLY A 165 12.77 -3.15 -22.58
N TYR A 166 13.06 -4.41 -22.91
CA TYR A 166 12.12 -5.52 -22.70
C TYR A 166 11.80 -5.75 -21.23
N GLY A 167 12.73 -5.45 -20.31
CA GLY A 167 12.50 -5.57 -18.88
C GLY A 167 11.37 -4.67 -18.37
N PHE A 168 11.24 -3.46 -18.93
CA PHE A 168 10.15 -2.54 -18.61
C PHE A 168 8.78 -3.10 -19.01
N TRP A 169 8.65 -3.58 -20.25
CA TRP A 169 7.39 -4.15 -20.74
C TRP A 169 7.00 -5.44 -20.00
N ALA A 170 7.98 -6.29 -19.68
CA ALA A 170 7.76 -7.44 -18.81
C ALA A 170 7.24 -7.00 -17.42
N TYR A 171 7.79 -5.93 -16.85
CA TYR A 171 7.31 -5.38 -15.58
C TYR A 171 5.88 -4.82 -15.66
N VAL A 172 5.51 -4.17 -16.78
CA VAL A 172 4.13 -3.73 -17.04
C VAL A 172 3.17 -4.91 -17.03
N LEU A 173 3.49 -5.99 -17.75
CA LEU A 173 2.68 -7.21 -17.77
C LEU A 173 2.60 -7.88 -16.40
N PHE A 174 3.72 -7.90 -15.67
CA PHE A 174 3.74 -8.33 -14.27
C PHE A 174 2.77 -7.52 -13.42
N VAL A 175 2.81 -6.18 -13.45
CA VAL A 175 1.92 -5.32 -12.64
C VAL A 175 0.45 -5.57 -12.97
N ILE A 176 0.11 -5.72 -14.25
CA ILE A 176 -1.27 -6.02 -14.67
C ILE A 176 -1.73 -7.36 -14.08
N CYS A 177 -0.97 -8.44 -14.31
CA CYS A 177 -1.30 -9.76 -13.77
C CYS A 177 -1.32 -9.79 -12.25
N PHE A 178 -0.43 -9.03 -11.61
CA PHE A 178 -0.28 -9.00 -10.17
C PHE A 178 -1.40 -8.20 -9.49
N ILE A 179 -1.86 -7.09 -10.09
CA ILE A 179 -3.06 -6.39 -9.63
C ILE A 179 -4.28 -7.32 -9.72
N GLU A 180 -4.46 -8.02 -10.85
CA GLU A 180 -5.55 -8.98 -10.99
C GLU A 180 -5.48 -10.08 -9.91
N LEU A 181 -4.29 -10.64 -9.66
CA LEU A 181 -4.07 -11.58 -8.55
C LEU A 181 -4.51 -10.98 -7.20
N LEU A 182 -4.06 -9.77 -6.86
CA LEU A 182 -4.42 -9.13 -5.59
C LEU A 182 -5.92 -8.86 -5.46
N THR A 183 -6.64 -8.61 -6.56
CA THR A 183 -8.10 -8.44 -6.53
C THR A 183 -8.88 -9.75 -6.40
N LEU A 184 -8.27 -10.86 -6.83
CA LEU A 184 -8.87 -12.19 -6.78
C LEU A 184 -8.59 -12.91 -5.46
N VAL A 185 -7.45 -12.65 -4.81
CA VAL A 185 -7.14 -13.32 -3.55
C VAL A 185 -8.04 -12.79 -2.44
N ASP A 186 -8.94 -13.65 -1.96
CA ASP A 186 -9.82 -13.37 -0.84
C ASP A 186 -9.25 -13.97 0.45
N GLU A 187 -8.91 -13.10 1.40
CA GLU A 187 -8.42 -13.49 2.72
C GLU A 187 -9.47 -14.31 3.49
N SER A 188 -10.76 -14.00 3.30
CA SER A 188 -11.89 -14.67 3.96
C SER A 188 -11.88 -16.16 3.65
N GLU A 189 -11.71 -16.49 2.37
CA GLU A 189 -11.73 -17.86 1.86
C GLU A 189 -10.59 -18.68 2.46
N LEU A 190 -9.37 -18.13 2.48
CA LEU A 190 -8.20 -18.81 3.04
C LEU A 190 -8.40 -19.17 4.51
N TRP A 191 -9.04 -18.27 5.25
CA TRP A 191 -9.35 -18.53 6.64
C TRP A 191 -10.56 -19.46 6.82
N GLU A 192 -11.58 -19.43 5.96
CA GLU A 192 -12.77 -20.32 6.02
C GLU A 192 -12.37 -21.79 5.99
N ARG A 193 -11.33 -22.11 5.22
CA ARG A 193 -10.75 -23.45 5.16
C ARG A 193 -10.10 -23.93 6.47
N GLN A 194 -9.86 -23.07 7.47
CA GLN A 194 -9.10 -23.39 8.69
C GLN A 194 -9.94 -23.67 9.97
N GLN A 195 -11.26 -23.42 10.02
CA GLN A 195 -12.22 -23.61 11.15
C GLN A 195 -11.83 -23.01 12.55
N CYS A 196 -12.73 -22.55 13.42
CA CYS A 196 -14.10 -23.00 13.74
C CYS A 196 -15.21 -21.90 13.70
N GLN A 197 -16.44 -22.37 13.44
CA GLN A 197 -17.68 -21.68 13.07
C GLN A 197 -18.46 -21.09 14.26
N PHE A 198 -18.00 -20.00 14.88
CA PHE A 198 -18.95 -19.21 15.67
C PHE A 198 -19.78 -18.35 14.72
N GLU A 199 -20.99 -18.81 14.39
CA GLU A 199 -22.01 -17.98 13.77
C GLU A 199 -22.91 -17.41 14.88
N PRO A 200 -23.01 -16.08 15.02
CA PRO A 200 -23.97 -15.48 15.94
C PRO A 200 -25.40 -15.86 15.53
N VAL A 201 -26.35 -15.72 16.45
CA VAL A 201 -27.75 -16.04 16.17
C VAL A 201 -28.36 -14.97 15.24
N GLU A 202 -29.22 -15.37 14.29
CA GLU A 202 -29.80 -14.48 13.28
C GLU A 202 -30.52 -13.25 13.84
N HIS A 203 -31.11 -13.34 15.03
CA HIS A 203 -31.82 -12.22 15.68
C HIS A 203 -30.92 -11.02 16.01
N LEU A 204 -29.60 -11.19 16.00
CA LEU A 204 -28.63 -10.11 16.26
C LEU A 204 -28.38 -9.23 15.02
N CYS A 205 -28.89 -9.63 13.85
CA CYS A 205 -28.68 -8.90 12.61
C CYS A 205 -29.29 -7.50 12.66
N GLY A 206 -28.60 -6.53 12.07
CA GLY A 206 -28.98 -5.13 12.11
C GLY A 206 -28.44 -4.37 13.32
N GLN A 207 -28.02 -5.05 14.39
CA GLN A 207 -27.42 -4.42 15.56
C GLN A 207 -25.88 -4.32 15.45
N SER A 208 -25.28 -3.52 16.31
CA SER A 208 -23.82 -3.46 16.46
C SER A 208 -23.28 -4.72 17.14
N ALA A 209 -22.16 -5.26 16.64
CA ALA A 209 -21.48 -6.39 17.25
C ALA A 209 -21.06 -6.08 18.70
N MET A 210 -20.57 -4.85 18.94
CA MET A 210 -20.16 -4.40 20.28
C MET A 210 -21.32 -4.42 21.30
N LEU A 211 -22.52 -3.99 20.92
CA LEU A 211 -23.70 -4.01 21.81
C LEU A 211 -24.06 -5.42 22.25
N ASN A 212 -23.79 -6.40 21.39
CA ASN A 212 -24.04 -7.82 21.63
C ASN A 212 -22.83 -8.55 22.25
N LYS A 213 -21.87 -7.81 22.81
CA LYS A 213 -20.63 -8.36 23.41
C LYS A 213 -19.85 -9.27 22.44
N LEU A 214 -19.95 -9.00 21.14
CA LEU A 214 -19.21 -9.71 20.10
C LEU A 214 -17.98 -8.90 19.70
N ARG A 215 -16.82 -9.56 19.68
CA ARG A 215 -15.57 -9.01 19.18
C ARG A 215 -15.31 -9.56 17.78
N ARG A 216 -14.90 -8.70 16.85
CA ARG A 216 -14.38 -9.10 15.54
C ARG A 216 -12.85 -9.20 15.61
N CYS A 217 -12.30 -10.36 15.29
CA CYS A 217 -10.86 -10.54 15.20
C CYS A 217 -10.27 -9.62 14.11
N HIS A 218 -9.23 -8.86 14.45
CA HIS A 218 -8.57 -7.92 13.54
C HIS A 218 -7.73 -8.61 12.46
N ILE A 219 -7.40 -9.89 12.65
CA ILE A 219 -6.66 -10.71 11.68
C ILE A 219 -7.64 -11.45 10.78
N CYS A 220 -8.30 -12.49 11.30
CA CYS A 220 -9.09 -13.40 10.46
C CYS A 220 -10.58 -13.02 10.33
N ASN A 221 -11.01 -11.88 10.87
CA ASN A 221 -12.40 -11.39 10.87
C ASN A 221 -13.44 -12.28 11.59
N GLN A 222 -13.03 -13.36 12.23
CA GLN A 222 -13.91 -14.24 13.01
C GLN A 222 -14.56 -13.48 14.18
N LEU A 223 -15.85 -13.72 14.40
CA LEU A 223 -16.58 -13.23 15.57
C LEU A 223 -16.38 -14.17 16.76
N SER A 224 -16.18 -13.58 17.95
CA SER A 224 -16.05 -14.34 19.20
C SER A 224 -16.49 -13.53 20.42
N HIS A 225 -16.99 -14.21 21.44
CA HIS A 225 -17.18 -13.67 22.79
C HIS A 225 -15.91 -13.78 23.65
N GLU A 226 -14.91 -14.52 23.18
CA GLU A 226 -13.63 -14.71 23.85
C GLU A 226 -12.66 -13.57 23.55
N ASP A 227 -11.72 -13.34 24.48
CA ASP A 227 -10.59 -12.39 24.34
C ASP A 227 -9.48 -12.94 23.43
N THR A 228 -9.52 -14.24 23.12
CA THR A 228 -8.62 -14.90 22.18
C THR A 228 -9.44 -15.48 21.04
N CYS A 229 -9.01 -15.22 19.81
CA CYS A 229 -9.72 -15.70 18.63
C CYS A 229 -9.58 -17.23 18.53
N PRO A 230 -10.68 -18.00 18.45
CA PRO A 230 -10.61 -19.46 18.39
C PRO A 230 -9.98 -19.98 17.09
N ARG A 231 -9.94 -19.15 16.03
CA ARG A 231 -9.44 -19.52 14.70
C ARG A 231 -7.97 -19.21 14.50
N CYS A 232 -7.58 -17.96 14.75
CA CYS A 232 -6.20 -17.51 14.54
C CYS A 232 -5.40 -17.34 15.85
N GLU A 233 -5.98 -17.58 17.03
CA GLU A 233 -5.34 -17.44 18.35
C GLU A 233 -4.78 -16.03 18.63
N ALA A 234 -5.23 -15.02 17.89
CA ALA A 234 -4.86 -13.64 18.14
C ALA A 234 -5.75 -13.05 19.22
N LYS A 235 -5.21 -12.12 20.02
CA LYS A 235 -6.02 -11.35 20.97
C LYS A 235 -7.08 -10.54 20.21
N THR A 236 -8.33 -10.63 20.66
CA THR A 236 -9.45 -9.89 20.11
C THR A 236 -9.74 -8.67 20.99
N TYR A 237 -10.29 -7.64 20.38
CA TYR A 237 -10.67 -6.41 21.07
C TYR A 237 -11.98 -5.91 20.45
N PHE A 238 -12.82 -5.23 21.22
CA PHE A 238 -14.01 -4.56 20.69
C PHE A 238 -13.62 -3.46 19.69
N ARG A 239 -12.66 -2.63 20.10
CA ARG A 239 -12.02 -1.58 19.29
C ARG A 239 -10.51 -1.68 19.41
N LYS A 240 -9.76 -1.17 18.43
CA LYS A 240 -8.29 -1.12 18.55
C LYS A 240 -7.89 -0.33 19.82
N PRO A 241 -7.01 -0.87 20.69
CA PRO A 241 -6.63 -0.18 21.92
C PRO A 241 -5.90 1.13 21.61
N ASN A 242 -6.25 2.19 22.35
CA ASN A 242 -5.73 3.56 22.23
C ASN A 242 -5.65 4.06 20.77
N SER A 243 -6.64 3.67 19.95
CA SER A 243 -6.62 3.95 18.51
C SER A 243 -6.49 5.44 18.17
N MET A 244 -7.23 6.29 18.86
CA MET A 244 -7.21 7.74 18.65
C MET A 244 -5.87 8.36 19.06
N GLU A 245 -5.35 8.00 20.22
CA GLU A 245 -4.05 8.48 20.72
C GLU A 245 -2.91 8.07 19.80
N ARG A 246 -2.87 6.78 19.41
CA ARG A 246 -1.85 6.25 18.49
C ARG A 246 -1.90 6.94 17.14
N ALA A 247 -3.09 7.09 16.56
CA ALA A 247 -3.27 7.80 15.29
C ALA A 247 -2.81 9.26 15.39
N THR A 248 -3.12 9.93 16.50
CA THR A 248 -2.72 11.32 16.77
C THR A 248 -1.20 11.44 16.88
N ILE A 249 -0.55 10.61 17.71
CA ILE A 249 0.90 10.67 17.93
C ILE A 249 1.64 10.43 16.62
N TRP A 250 1.30 9.38 15.87
CA TRP A 250 1.96 9.10 14.59
C TRP A 250 1.75 10.21 13.54
N MET A 251 0.57 10.83 13.50
CA MET A 251 0.30 11.92 12.58
C MET A 251 1.03 13.21 12.99
N LEU A 252 1.15 13.50 14.29
CA LEU A 252 1.95 14.61 14.80
C LEU A 252 3.43 14.40 14.51
N THR A 253 3.97 13.19 14.73
CA THR A 253 5.34 12.85 14.34
C THR A 253 5.56 13.09 12.85
N ALA A 254 4.62 12.67 11.99
CA ALA A 254 4.70 12.95 10.57
C ALA A 254 4.70 14.46 10.25
N LEU A 255 3.84 15.26 10.90
CA LEU A 255 3.83 16.71 10.70
C LEU A 255 5.15 17.38 11.12
N ILE A 256 5.79 16.89 12.19
CA ILE A 256 7.11 17.39 12.60
C ILE A 256 8.15 17.04 11.54
N LEU A 257 8.15 15.81 11.02
CA LEU A 257 9.08 15.35 9.98
C LEU A 257 8.84 16.03 8.61
N LEU A 258 7.64 16.54 8.34
CA LEU A 258 7.32 17.29 7.13
C LEU A 258 8.20 18.55 6.98
N ILE A 259 8.60 19.17 8.09
CA ILE A 259 9.44 20.38 8.09
C ILE A 259 10.85 20.08 7.55
N PRO A 260 11.67 19.21 8.18
CA PRO A 260 13.00 18.89 7.65
C PRO A 260 12.93 18.22 6.28
N ALA A 261 11.88 17.44 5.98
CA ALA A 261 11.71 16.82 4.66
C ALA A 261 11.59 17.83 3.52
N ASN A 262 10.98 19.00 3.75
CA ASN A 262 10.84 20.05 2.73
C ASN A 262 11.99 21.07 2.73
N LEU A 263 12.68 21.23 3.85
CA LEU A 263 13.80 22.18 3.99
C LEU A 263 15.15 21.60 3.57
N LEU A 264 15.36 20.30 3.77
CA LEU A 264 16.61 19.64 3.43
C LEU A 264 16.63 19.23 1.94
N PRO A 265 17.80 19.23 1.30
CA PRO A 265 17.93 18.75 -0.07
C PRO A 265 17.55 17.27 -0.14
N ILE A 266 16.80 16.91 -1.16
CA ILE A 266 16.38 15.53 -1.43
C ILE A 266 17.30 14.87 -2.44
N MET A 267 17.81 15.66 -3.39
CA MET A 267 18.78 15.21 -4.38
C MET A 267 19.83 16.29 -4.60
N ASP A 268 21.05 15.87 -4.92
CA ASP A 268 22.10 16.73 -5.43
C ASP A 268 22.43 16.30 -6.85
N THR A 269 22.43 17.26 -7.77
CA THR A 269 22.79 17.00 -9.17
C THR A 269 24.20 17.54 -9.39
N ILE A 270 25.12 16.65 -9.72
CA ILE A 270 26.52 16.97 -9.96
C ILE A 270 26.73 17.00 -11.48
N ASN A 271 27.05 18.17 -12.01
CA ASN A 271 27.36 18.37 -13.43
C ASN A 271 28.79 18.91 -13.54
N LEU A 272 29.71 18.13 -14.14
CA LEU A 272 31.13 18.50 -14.27
C LEU A 272 31.77 18.99 -12.96
N GLY A 273 31.43 18.36 -11.83
CA GLY A 273 31.91 18.71 -10.49
C GLY A 273 31.19 19.89 -9.82
N GLN A 274 30.24 20.54 -10.49
CA GLN A 274 29.38 21.54 -9.86
C GLN A 274 28.19 20.88 -9.19
N HIS A 275 28.09 21.05 -7.87
CA HIS A 275 26.99 20.56 -7.05
C HIS A 275 25.81 21.52 -7.09
N THR A 276 24.63 21.00 -7.39
CA THR A 276 23.37 21.76 -7.39
C THR A 276 22.34 21.06 -6.50
N PRO A 277 22.41 21.26 -5.17
CA PRO A 277 21.49 20.63 -4.24
C PRO A 277 20.08 21.19 -4.43
N ALA A 278 19.11 20.28 -4.55
CA ALA A 278 17.71 20.61 -4.76
C ALA A 278 16.81 20.05 -3.66
N THR A 279 16.08 20.94 -2.99
CA THR A 279 14.90 20.60 -2.18
C THR A 279 13.69 20.32 -3.09
N ILE A 280 12.64 19.69 -2.55
CA ILE A 280 11.36 19.50 -3.25
C ILE A 280 10.87 20.84 -3.83
N PHE A 281 10.86 21.87 -3.00
CA PHE A 281 10.36 23.19 -3.39
C PHE A 281 11.22 23.83 -4.50
N SER A 282 12.54 23.80 -4.36
CA SER A 282 13.44 24.33 -5.40
C SER A 282 13.29 23.56 -6.73
N GLY A 283 13.09 22.24 -6.66
CA GLY A 283 12.83 21.41 -7.83
C GLY A 283 11.54 21.81 -8.55
N ILE A 284 10.46 22.08 -7.81
CA ILE A 284 9.19 22.58 -8.35
C ILE A 284 9.40 23.93 -9.05
N VAL A 285 10.13 24.86 -8.42
CA VAL A 285 10.39 26.20 -9.00
C VAL A 285 11.18 26.10 -10.30
N ILE A 286 12.21 25.24 -10.36
CA ILE A 286 13.01 25.01 -11.57
C ILE A 286 12.12 24.46 -12.70
N MET A 287 11.30 23.44 -12.40
CA MET A 287 10.39 22.81 -13.37
C MET A 287 9.29 23.78 -13.85
N TRP A 288 8.82 24.67 -12.97
CA TRP A 288 7.87 25.72 -13.32
C TRP A 288 8.48 26.74 -14.28
N LYS A 289 9.73 27.15 -14.05
CA LYS A 289 10.46 28.08 -14.92
C LYS A 289 10.83 27.47 -16.27
N SER A 290 11.06 26.16 -16.34
CA SER A 290 11.34 25.46 -17.60
C SER A 290 10.09 25.22 -18.47
N GLY A 291 8.91 25.68 -18.04
CA GLY A 291 7.65 25.50 -18.77
C GLY A 291 6.97 24.15 -18.55
N SER A 292 7.53 23.27 -17.72
CA SER A 292 6.97 21.95 -17.40
C SER A 292 5.90 22.01 -16.30
N TYR A 293 4.92 22.90 -16.46
CA TYR A 293 3.87 23.16 -15.47
C TYR A 293 3.14 21.90 -14.98
N PRO A 294 2.73 20.94 -15.84
CA PRO A 294 2.01 19.75 -15.39
C PRO A 294 2.83 18.89 -14.41
N ILE A 295 4.14 18.75 -14.65
CA ILE A 295 5.05 17.96 -13.82
C ILE A 295 5.29 18.68 -12.49
N ALA A 296 5.53 19.99 -12.53
CA ALA A 296 5.71 20.81 -11.33
C ALA A 296 4.47 20.77 -10.42
N SER A 297 3.26 20.88 -10.99
CA SER A 297 2.00 20.76 -10.26
C SER A 297 1.80 19.36 -9.66
N LEU A 298 2.15 18.29 -10.39
CA LEU A 298 2.04 16.92 -9.91
C LEU A 298 2.90 16.71 -8.64
N ILE A 299 4.17 17.10 -8.69
CA ILE A 299 5.11 16.96 -7.56
C ILE A 299 4.66 17.84 -6.38
N PHE A 300 4.25 19.08 -6.63
CA PHE A 300 3.74 19.96 -5.57
C PHE A 300 2.53 19.37 -4.84
N LEU A 301 1.55 18.89 -5.61
CA LEU A 301 0.34 18.29 -5.05
C LEU A 301 0.68 17.02 -4.27
N ALA A 302 1.52 16.15 -4.81
CA ALA A 302 1.86 14.87 -4.20
C ALA A 302 2.72 15.03 -2.93
N SER A 303 3.75 15.88 -2.96
CA SER A 303 4.75 15.94 -1.90
C SER A 303 4.42 16.92 -0.78
N ILE A 304 3.56 17.91 -1.03
CA ILE A 304 3.20 18.94 -0.05
C ILE A 304 1.71 18.91 0.26
N CYS A 305 0.84 19.04 -0.75
CA CYS A 305 -0.60 19.16 -0.51
C CYS A 305 -1.22 17.88 0.05
N ILE A 306 -0.93 16.71 -0.53
CA ILE A 306 -1.50 15.42 -0.09
C ILE A 306 -1.15 15.11 1.38
N PRO A 307 0.12 15.21 1.84
CA PRO A 307 0.46 15.02 3.26
C PRO A 307 -0.31 15.93 4.21
N ILE A 308 -0.49 17.21 3.85
CA ILE A 308 -1.24 18.17 4.66
C ILE A 308 -2.73 17.82 4.68
N VAL A 309 -3.32 17.53 3.53
CA VAL A 309 -4.73 17.13 3.42
C VAL A 309 -5.00 15.86 4.22
N LYS A 310 -4.11 14.87 4.17
CA LYS A 310 -4.21 13.64 5.00
C LYS A 310 -4.21 13.95 6.49
N ALA A 311 -3.32 14.83 6.95
CA ALA A 311 -3.26 15.22 8.35
C ALA A 311 -4.57 15.91 8.77
N ILE A 312 -5.03 16.90 8.02
CA ILE A 312 -6.29 17.62 8.29
C ILE A 312 -7.47 16.66 8.35
N LEU A 313 -7.60 15.76 7.35
CA LEU A 313 -8.69 14.79 7.31
C LEU A 313 -8.65 13.82 8.50
N LEU A 314 -7.48 13.33 8.91
CA LEU A 314 -7.38 12.44 10.07
C LEU A 314 -7.75 13.17 11.37
N PHE A 315 -7.25 14.39 11.60
CA PHE A 315 -7.62 15.18 12.77
C PHE A 315 -9.11 15.52 12.78
N TYR A 316 -9.70 15.82 11.62
CA TYR A 316 -11.14 16.00 11.46
C TYR A 316 -11.91 14.74 11.87
N LEU A 317 -11.49 13.54 11.42
CA LEU A 317 -12.11 12.28 11.80
C LEU A 317 -11.99 12.00 13.30
N ILE A 318 -10.85 12.31 13.91
CA ILE A 318 -10.64 12.18 15.36
C ILE A 318 -11.56 13.14 16.12
N ALA A 319 -11.68 14.41 15.69
CA ALA A 319 -12.62 15.35 16.30
C ALA A 319 -14.08 14.88 16.17
N GLN A 320 -14.39 14.22 15.05
CA GLN A 320 -15.72 13.69 14.76
C GLN A 320 -16.11 12.49 15.63
N THR A 321 -15.18 11.75 16.25
CA THR A 321 -15.55 10.66 17.19
C THR A 321 -16.32 11.19 18.41
N SER A 322 -16.02 12.42 18.84
CA SER A 322 -16.72 13.08 19.94
C SER A 322 -18.10 13.62 19.54
N LYS A 323 -18.38 13.79 18.25
CA LYS A 323 -19.59 14.43 17.72
C LYS A 323 -20.46 13.40 16.99
N CYS A 324 -21.77 13.35 17.25
CA CYS A 324 -22.68 12.41 16.57
C CYS A 324 -23.11 12.89 15.15
N HIS A 325 -22.28 13.68 14.47
CA HIS A 325 -22.66 14.31 13.21
C HIS A 325 -22.32 13.44 11.99
N SER A 326 -23.33 12.83 11.36
CA SER A 326 -23.24 12.11 10.09
C SER A 326 -22.10 11.06 9.98
N PRO A 327 -22.15 9.95 10.77
CA PRO A 327 -21.10 8.93 10.78
C PRO A 327 -20.85 8.28 9.40
N LYS A 328 -21.88 8.26 8.54
CA LYS A 328 -21.77 7.80 7.14
C LYS A 328 -20.78 8.63 6.31
N LYS A 329 -20.82 9.97 6.43
CA LYS A 329 -19.88 10.87 5.73
C LYS A 329 -18.46 10.71 6.28
N ALA A 330 -18.30 10.61 7.60
CA ALA A 330 -17.01 10.36 8.22
C ALA A 330 -16.40 9.03 7.77
N SER A 331 -17.21 7.97 7.66
CA SER A 331 -16.78 6.68 7.14
C SER A 331 -16.38 6.74 5.66
N GLN A 332 -17.08 7.51 4.83
CA GLN A 332 -16.70 7.77 3.43
C GLN A 332 -15.36 8.52 3.32
N LEU A 333 -15.15 9.55 4.15
CA LEU A 333 -13.89 10.30 4.20
C LEU A 333 -12.73 9.42 4.64
N TYR A 334 -12.93 8.54 5.63
CA TYR A 334 -11.93 7.56 6.04
C TYR A 334 -11.55 6.62 4.89
N ARG A 335 -12.53 6.11 4.13
CA ARG A 335 -12.26 5.27 2.94
C ARG A 335 -11.44 6.00 1.89
N LEU A 336 -11.77 7.26 1.61
CA LEU A 336 -11.01 8.10 0.69
C LEU A 336 -9.57 8.27 1.18
N LEU A 337 -9.39 8.56 2.46
CA LEU A 337 -8.09 8.73 3.10
C LEU A 337 -7.25 7.45 3.08
N GLU A 338 -7.85 6.27 3.26
CA GLU A 338 -7.18 4.97 3.11
C GLU A 338 -6.72 4.72 1.67
N ILE A 339 -7.55 5.06 0.68
CA ILE A 339 -7.20 4.97 -0.75
C ILE A 339 -6.03 5.89 -1.07
N ILE A 340 -6.07 7.16 -0.68
CA ILE A 340 -4.97 8.13 -0.89
C ILE A 340 -3.71 7.70 -0.09
N GLY A 341 -3.89 6.93 0.99
CA GLY A 341 -2.86 6.29 1.81
C GLY A 341 -1.70 5.75 0.99
N LYS A 342 -1.96 4.73 0.18
CA LYS A 342 -0.95 4.01 -0.61
C LYS A 342 -0.23 4.86 -1.66
N TRP A 343 -0.94 5.78 -2.33
CA TRP A 343 -0.38 6.60 -3.41
C TRP A 343 0.68 7.61 -2.95
N SER A 344 0.72 7.92 -1.65
CA SER A 344 1.70 8.87 -1.11
C SER A 344 3.15 8.36 -1.12
N MET A 345 3.38 7.08 -1.41
CA MET A 345 4.72 6.54 -1.59
C MET A 345 5.30 6.80 -2.99
N ILE A 346 4.50 7.27 -3.96
CA ILE A 346 4.98 7.52 -5.33
C ILE A 346 6.24 8.39 -5.31
N ASP A 347 6.22 9.49 -4.56
CA ASP A 347 7.30 10.48 -4.59
C ASP A 347 8.64 9.91 -4.10
N VAL A 348 8.62 9.02 -3.10
CA VAL A 348 9.82 8.32 -2.64
C VAL A 348 10.39 7.46 -3.78
N PHE A 349 9.54 6.71 -4.48
CA PHE A 349 9.97 5.88 -5.60
C PHE A 349 10.44 6.69 -6.80
N VAL A 350 9.82 7.84 -7.09
CA VAL A 350 10.25 8.72 -8.20
C VAL A 350 11.71 9.14 -7.98
N VAL A 351 12.06 9.57 -6.77
CA VAL A 351 13.45 9.96 -6.44
C VAL A 351 14.39 8.76 -6.51
N ILE A 352 14.01 7.61 -5.93
CA ILE A 352 14.83 6.38 -6.01
C ILE A 352 15.12 6.01 -7.46
N VAL A 353 14.07 5.97 -8.30
CA VAL A 353 14.20 5.66 -9.71
C VAL A 353 15.09 6.66 -10.41
N LEU A 354 14.91 7.96 -10.16
CA LEU A 354 15.70 9.00 -10.81
C LEU A 354 17.19 8.88 -10.44
N VAL A 355 17.52 8.61 -9.18
CA VAL A 355 18.89 8.35 -8.72
C VAL A 355 19.47 7.08 -9.34
N SER A 356 18.65 6.02 -9.46
CA SER A 356 19.08 4.77 -10.08
C SER A 356 19.26 4.88 -11.59
N LEU A 357 18.49 5.74 -12.27
CA LEU A 357 18.49 5.88 -13.73
C LEU A 357 19.46 6.94 -14.24
N VAL A 358 19.64 8.05 -13.51
CA VAL A 358 20.48 9.18 -13.94
C VAL A 358 21.89 9.02 -13.39
N GLN A 359 22.62 8.06 -13.96
CA GLN A 359 24.05 7.88 -13.69
C GLN A 359 24.82 7.90 -15.00
N LEU A 360 24.95 9.09 -15.60
CA LEU A 360 25.69 9.31 -16.83
C LEU A 360 27.19 9.46 -16.55
N GLY A 361 27.80 8.37 -16.06
CA GLY A 361 29.23 8.31 -15.77
C GLY A 361 29.71 9.52 -14.95
N ASN A 362 30.70 10.25 -15.45
CA ASN A 362 31.30 11.42 -14.79
C ASN A 362 30.67 12.77 -15.21
N VAL A 363 29.67 12.78 -16.11
CA VAL A 363 29.15 14.01 -16.72
C VAL A 363 27.96 14.54 -15.94
N LEU A 364 27.01 13.67 -15.60
CA LEU A 364 25.82 14.02 -14.81
C LEU A 364 25.46 12.87 -13.87
N THR A 365 25.56 13.12 -12.57
CA THR A 365 25.11 12.18 -11.53
C THR A 365 24.07 12.84 -10.64
N VAL A 366 23.08 12.06 -10.21
CA VAL A 366 22.10 12.51 -9.21
C VAL A 366 22.23 11.64 -7.98
N GLU A 367 22.52 12.27 -6.84
CA GLU A 367 22.74 11.59 -5.57
C GLU A 367 21.58 11.90 -4.61
N PRO A 368 21.06 10.90 -3.87
CA PRO A 368 20.04 11.11 -2.86
C PRO A 368 20.68 11.77 -1.63
N MET A 369 20.00 12.79 -1.11
CA MET A 369 20.44 13.55 0.06
C MET A 369 19.59 13.21 1.29
N ILE A 370 19.99 13.69 2.47
CA ILE A 370 19.36 13.35 3.76
C ILE A 370 17.85 13.67 3.80
N GLY A 371 17.36 14.64 3.02
CA GLY A 371 15.95 14.99 2.94
C GLY A 371 15.05 13.83 2.53
N ILE A 372 15.55 12.89 1.70
CA ILE A 372 14.77 11.71 1.29
C ILE A 372 14.46 10.78 2.48
N VAL A 373 15.36 10.70 3.46
CA VAL A 373 15.19 9.85 4.64
C VAL A 373 14.08 10.42 5.54
N PHE A 374 14.11 11.74 5.78
CA PHE A 374 13.04 12.43 6.50
C PHE A 374 11.70 12.31 5.79
N PHE A 375 11.68 12.52 4.47
CA PHE A 375 10.47 12.42 3.66
C PHE A 375 9.90 10.99 3.69
N THR A 376 10.73 9.96 3.51
CA THR A 376 10.30 8.56 3.59
C THR A 376 9.75 8.21 4.97
N THR A 377 10.44 8.64 6.04
CA THR A 377 10.02 8.39 7.42
C THR A 377 8.68 9.07 7.71
N MET A 378 8.50 10.32 7.25
CA MET A 378 7.24 11.05 7.34
C MET A 378 6.09 10.26 6.70
N VAL A 379 6.25 9.79 5.45
CA VAL A 379 5.19 9.06 4.74
C VAL A 379 4.87 7.74 5.46
N LEU A 380 5.87 7.01 5.96
CA LEU A 380 5.67 5.81 6.77
C LEU A 380 4.87 6.10 8.05
N CYS A 381 5.22 7.16 8.77
CA CYS A 381 4.48 7.60 9.96
C CYS A 381 3.01 7.93 9.62
N GLN A 382 2.74 8.60 8.50
CA GLN A 382 1.36 8.87 8.05
C GLN A 382 0.59 7.57 7.76
N MET A 383 1.21 6.62 7.07
CA MET A 383 0.58 5.32 6.77
C MET A 383 0.21 4.58 8.06
N ILE A 384 1.13 4.55 9.04
CA ILE A 384 0.89 3.93 10.34
C ILE A 384 -0.21 4.68 11.12
N ALA A 385 -0.26 6.01 11.05
CA ALA A 385 -1.29 6.82 11.71
C ALA A 385 -2.69 6.46 11.21
N VAL A 386 -2.87 6.42 9.90
CA VAL A 386 -4.15 6.05 9.25
C VAL A 386 -4.58 4.63 9.62
N HIS A 387 -3.66 3.67 9.57
CA HIS A 387 -3.97 2.28 9.88
C HIS A 387 -4.20 2.04 11.39
N SER A 388 -3.66 2.91 12.25
CA SER A 388 -3.90 2.85 13.70
C SER A 388 -5.31 3.31 14.08
N PHE A 389 -5.93 4.19 13.29
CA PHE A 389 -7.29 4.65 13.50
C PHE A 389 -8.32 3.52 13.22
N ASP A 390 -9.30 3.35 14.12
CA ASP A 390 -10.40 2.38 13.99
C ASP A 390 -11.67 3.12 13.57
N PRO A 391 -12.11 2.98 12.29
CA PRO A 391 -13.26 3.71 11.78
C PRO A 391 -14.57 3.36 12.49
N ARG A 392 -14.65 2.23 13.20
CA ARG A 392 -15.84 1.81 13.93
C ARG A 392 -16.19 2.75 15.08
N ILE A 393 -15.19 3.42 15.65
CA ILE A 393 -15.38 4.39 16.74
C ILE A 393 -16.29 5.55 16.31
N LEU A 394 -16.28 5.92 15.02
CA LEU A 394 -17.15 6.95 14.46
C LEU A 394 -18.64 6.62 14.59
N TRP A 395 -18.98 5.33 14.72
CA TRP A 395 -20.35 4.84 14.78
C TRP A 395 -20.81 4.50 16.20
N ASP A 396 -19.91 4.43 17.18
CA ASP A 396 -20.23 3.97 18.53
C ASP A 396 -21.30 4.82 19.22
N LYS A 397 -21.22 6.15 19.09
CA LYS A 397 -22.26 7.05 19.61
C LYS A 397 -23.58 6.88 18.88
N TYR A 398 -23.56 6.72 17.56
CA TYR A 398 -24.76 6.57 16.75
C TYR A 398 -25.53 5.30 17.15
N HIS A 399 -24.82 4.18 17.29
CA HIS A 399 -25.41 2.91 17.74
C HIS A 399 -25.92 2.93 19.18
N ALA A 400 -25.43 3.84 20.04
CA ALA A 400 -25.94 3.98 21.40
C ALA A 400 -27.28 4.72 21.48
N TYR A 401 -27.69 5.41 20.40
CA TYR A 401 -28.98 6.10 20.30
C TYR A 401 -30.02 5.36 19.43
N GLU A 402 -29.61 4.34 18.67
CA GLU A 402 -30.51 3.35 18.04
C GLU A 402 -30.99 2.33 19.09
#